data_AF-A0A2M7PAU9-F1
#
_entry.id   AF-A0A2M7PAU9-F1
#
_cell.length_a   1.000
_cell.length_b   1.000
_cell.length_c   1.000
_cell.angle_alpha   90.00
_cell.angle_beta   90.00
_cell.angle_gamma   90.00
#
_symmetry.space_group_name_H-M   'P 1'
#
loop_
_entity.id
_entity.type
_entity.pdbx_description
1 polymer ?
#
loop_
_entity_poly.entity_id
_entity_poly.type
_entity_poly.pdbx_seq_one_letter_code
_entity_poly.pdbx_strand_id
1 'polypeptide(L)'
;ILMLLDTMHHVKKRQKAILNPLTWTYAVGCAIFHLIGAGVFGFAHTLPQINYYTHGSQITVSHGHLAFFGAYALLNLTIFYFAMPQIKGIAVYDDRRGRIGFWTMTIAMIVMGLTFGVAGVLQTYIERVLGMGYMTAQSYMRLWMGVTLVAGIFFLGGLLFTVKDLLSLRPARIPERTTYQKPPSFS
;
A
#
# COMPACT_ATOMS: atom_id res chain seq x y z
N ILE A 1 5.75 2.94 -14.81
CA ILE A 1 7.15 3.44 -14.71
C ILE A 1 7.21 4.96 -14.74
N LEU A 2 6.62 5.62 -15.75
CA LEU A 2 6.57 7.09 -15.84
C LEU A 2 6.05 7.76 -14.57
N MET A 3 4.97 7.25 -13.97
CA MET A 3 4.42 7.77 -12.71
C MET A 3 5.42 7.74 -11.53
N LEU A 4 6.21 6.67 -11.40
CA LEU A 4 7.22 6.57 -10.35
C LEU A 4 8.37 7.56 -10.60
N LEU A 5 8.84 7.63 -11.85
CA LEU A 5 9.90 8.56 -12.25
C LEU A 5 9.47 10.01 -12.02
N ASP A 6 8.24 10.36 -12.42
CA ASP A 6 7.68 11.68 -12.21
C ASP A 6 7.52 11.99 -10.72
N THR A 7 7.01 11.05 -9.93
CA THR A 7 6.91 11.19 -8.47
C THR A 7 8.29 11.45 -7.85
N MET A 8 9.32 10.67 -8.22
CA MET A 8 10.69 10.87 -7.73
C MET A 8 11.31 12.17 -8.21
N HIS A 9 11.04 12.58 -9.46
CA HIS A 9 11.52 13.83 -10.04
C HIS A 9 10.91 15.04 -9.31
N HIS A 10 9.60 15.00 -9.09
CA HIS A 10 8.86 16.01 -8.34
C HIS A 10 9.35 16.06 -6.88
N VAL A 11 9.66 14.89 -6.31
CA VAL A 11 10.25 14.77 -4.97
C VAL A 11 11.65 15.41 -4.87
N LYS A 12 12.44 15.34 -5.95
CA LYS A 12 13.83 15.82 -5.98
C LYS A 12 13.96 17.30 -6.35
N LYS A 13 13.09 17.83 -7.21
CA LYS A 13 13.15 19.22 -7.73
C LYS A 13 12.32 20.24 -6.95
N ARG A 14 11.71 19.85 -5.84
CA ARG A 14 10.77 20.69 -5.11
C ARG A 14 11.47 21.79 -4.30
N GLN A 15 10.93 23.00 -4.39
CA GLN A 15 11.46 24.22 -3.77
C GLN A 15 10.74 24.63 -2.46
N LYS A 16 9.54 24.11 -2.17
CA LYS A 16 8.78 24.42 -0.95
C LYS A 16 9.06 23.41 0.16
N ALA A 17 9.21 23.90 1.40
CA ALA A 17 9.39 23.07 2.58
C ALA A 17 8.17 22.18 2.84
N ILE A 18 8.42 20.91 3.19
CA ILE A 18 7.35 19.96 3.49
C ILE A 18 6.85 20.22 4.90
N LEU A 19 5.65 20.80 5.01
CA LEU A 19 4.98 21.01 6.29
C LEU A 19 4.58 19.66 6.93
N ASN A 20 4.05 18.73 6.13
CA ASN A 20 3.56 17.43 6.58
C ASN A 20 4.23 16.28 5.77
N PRO A 21 5.31 15.67 6.28
CA PRO A 21 6.09 14.68 5.52
C PRO A 21 5.37 13.37 5.29
N LEU A 22 4.44 12.99 6.18
CA LEU A 22 3.73 11.72 6.08
C LEU A 22 2.84 11.62 4.84
N THR A 23 2.13 12.68 4.47
CA THR A 23 1.30 12.71 3.25
C THR A 23 2.13 12.34 2.01
N TRP A 24 3.37 12.83 1.94
CA TRP A 24 4.29 12.48 0.86
C TRP A 24 4.80 11.04 0.95
N THR A 25 5.01 10.50 2.16
CA THR A 25 5.35 9.08 2.34
C THR A 25 4.27 8.18 1.77
N TYR A 26 2.99 8.48 2.04
CA TYR A 26 1.87 7.73 1.44
C TYR A 26 1.82 7.88 -0.08
N ALA A 27 2.05 9.08 -0.63
CA ALA A 27 2.07 9.31 -2.08
C ALA A 27 3.20 8.54 -2.79
N VAL A 28 4.40 8.53 -2.21
CA VAL A 28 5.54 7.77 -2.75
C VAL A 28 5.29 6.26 -2.63
N GLY A 29 4.76 5.81 -1.49
CA GLY A 29 4.33 4.42 -1.30
C GLY A 29 3.30 3.99 -2.35
N CYS A 30 2.28 4.82 -2.58
CA CYS A 30 1.27 4.64 -3.63
C CYS A 30 1.94 4.40 -4.98
N ALA A 31 2.90 5.24 -5.37
CA ALA A 31 3.58 5.09 -6.66
C ALA A 31 4.38 3.79 -6.81
N ILE A 32 5.07 3.38 -5.73
CA ILE A 32 5.86 2.13 -5.72
C ILE A 32 4.93 0.91 -5.80
N PHE A 33 3.92 0.83 -4.94
CA PHE A 33 3.02 -0.32 -4.92
C PHE A 33 2.16 -0.39 -6.17
N HIS A 34 1.76 0.74 -6.74
CA HIS A 34 1.08 0.77 -8.03
C HIS A 34 1.96 0.20 -9.14
N LEU A 35 3.25 0.56 -9.20
CA LEU A 35 4.17 -0.01 -10.17
C LEU A 35 4.32 -1.52 -10.01
N ILE A 36 4.46 -2.02 -8.78
CA ILE A 36 4.67 -3.44 -8.52
C ILE A 36 3.38 -4.24 -8.77
N GLY A 37 2.28 -3.84 -8.14
CA GLY A 37 1.00 -4.54 -8.21
C GLY A 37 0.33 -4.39 -9.57
N ALA A 38 0.00 -3.16 -9.97
CA ALA A 38 -0.70 -2.92 -11.23
C ALA A 38 0.25 -2.99 -12.45
N GLY A 39 1.47 -2.48 -12.32
CA GLY A 39 2.44 -2.49 -13.42
C GLY A 39 3.00 -3.89 -13.70
N VAL A 40 3.84 -4.42 -12.81
CA VAL A 40 4.57 -5.68 -13.06
C VAL A 40 3.64 -6.89 -13.05
N PHE A 41 2.88 -7.07 -11.95
CA PHE A 41 2.00 -8.23 -11.80
C PHE A 41 0.78 -8.13 -12.74
N GLY A 42 0.21 -6.93 -12.90
CA GLY A 42 -0.90 -6.72 -13.83
C GLY A 42 -0.49 -7.02 -15.28
N PHE A 43 0.66 -6.51 -15.73
CA PHE A 43 1.16 -6.83 -17.06
C PHE A 43 1.41 -8.33 -17.24
N ALA A 44 1.99 -9.02 -16.26
CA ALA A 44 2.17 -10.47 -16.33
C ALA A 44 0.85 -11.23 -16.57
N HIS A 45 -0.22 -10.83 -15.88
CA HIS A 45 -1.56 -11.42 -16.06
C HIS A 45 -2.24 -11.09 -17.40
N THR A 46 -1.80 -10.05 -18.11
CA THR A 46 -2.33 -9.75 -19.45
C THR A 46 -1.80 -10.68 -20.54
N LEU A 47 -0.63 -11.32 -20.32
CA LEU A 47 -0.03 -12.22 -21.30
C LEU A 47 -0.81 -13.56 -21.34
N PRO A 48 -1.40 -13.95 -22.48
CA PRO A 48 -2.19 -15.18 -22.57
C PRO A 48 -1.45 -16.44 -22.11
N GLN A 49 -0.14 -16.52 -22.39
CA GLN A 49 0.72 -17.64 -22.01
C GLN A 49 0.84 -17.79 -20.49
N ILE A 50 0.84 -16.68 -19.75
CA ILE A 50 0.89 -16.68 -18.29
C ILE A 50 -0.51 -16.89 -17.73
N ASN A 51 -1.50 -16.15 -18.24
CA ASN A 51 -2.87 -16.23 -17.77
C ASN A 51 -3.46 -17.63 -17.95
N TYR A 52 -3.11 -18.35 -19.01
CA TYR A 52 -3.56 -19.73 -19.24
C TYR A 52 -3.32 -20.65 -18.02
N TYR A 53 -2.18 -20.49 -17.33
CA TYR A 53 -1.86 -21.28 -16.13
C TYR A 53 -2.32 -20.61 -14.84
N THR A 54 -2.21 -19.29 -14.77
CA THR A 54 -2.35 -18.54 -13.52
C THR A 54 -3.77 -18.03 -13.25
N HIS A 55 -4.65 -18.06 -14.24
CA HIS A 55 -6.03 -17.60 -14.10
C HIS A 55 -6.77 -18.35 -13.00
N GLY A 56 -7.38 -17.59 -12.08
CA GLY A 56 -8.12 -18.15 -10.95
C GLY A 56 -7.26 -18.82 -9.86
N SER A 57 -5.93 -18.65 -9.88
CA SER A 57 -5.03 -19.13 -8.82
C SER A 57 -4.70 -18.04 -7.80
N GLN A 58 -4.02 -18.39 -6.71
CA GLN A 58 -3.58 -17.39 -5.72
C GLN A 58 -2.62 -16.31 -6.29
N ILE A 59 -2.06 -16.48 -7.49
CA ILE A 59 -1.26 -15.43 -8.16
C ILE A 59 -2.14 -14.24 -8.56
N THR A 60 -3.38 -14.47 -8.97
CA THR A 60 -4.32 -13.38 -9.26
C THR A 60 -4.71 -12.66 -7.97
N VAL A 61 -4.85 -13.40 -6.87
CA VAL A 61 -5.11 -12.86 -5.53
C VAL A 61 -3.95 -11.98 -5.05
N SER A 62 -2.71 -12.43 -5.24
CA SER A 62 -1.49 -11.65 -4.96
C SER A 62 -1.48 -10.32 -5.70
N HIS A 63 -1.70 -10.37 -7.02
CA HIS A 63 -1.81 -9.18 -7.87
C HIS A 63 -2.91 -8.24 -7.36
N GLY A 64 -4.12 -8.77 -7.12
CA GLY A 64 -5.27 -7.99 -6.69
C GLY A 64 -5.01 -7.22 -5.40
N HIS A 65 -4.40 -7.85 -4.39
CA HIS A 65 -4.07 -7.19 -3.12
C HIS A 65 -3.03 -6.08 -3.31
N LEU A 66 -1.92 -6.35 -4.00
CA LEU A 66 -0.86 -5.37 -4.23
C LEU A 66 -1.35 -4.19 -5.08
N ALA A 67 -2.12 -4.47 -6.13
CA ALA A 67 -2.67 -3.46 -7.02
C ALA A 67 -3.74 -2.61 -6.32
N PHE A 68 -4.68 -3.23 -5.61
CA PHE A 68 -5.73 -2.50 -4.89
C PHE A 68 -5.16 -1.61 -3.79
N PHE A 69 -4.23 -2.15 -2.99
CA PHE A 69 -3.57 -1.38 -1.95
C PHE A 69 -2.77 -0.20 -2.51
N GLY A 70 -1.97 -0.46 -3.55
CA GLY A 70 -1.10 0.53 -4.17
C GLY A 70 -1.86 1.63 -4.92
N ALA A 71 -2.88 1.27 -5.71
CA ALA A 71 -3.59 2.21 -6.57
C ALA A 71 -4.71 2.97 -5.84
N TYR A 72 -5.44 2.29 -4.95
CA TYR A 72 -6.66 2.85 -4.36
C TYR A 72 -6.51 3.13 -2.87
N ALA A 73 -6.06 2.17 -2.07
CA ALA A 73 -6.02 2.35 -0.62
C ALA A 73 -5.04 3.46 -0.20
N LEU A 74 -3.78 3.39 -0.68
CA LEU A 74 -2.76 4.40 -0.36
C LEU A 74 -3.08 5.78 -0.94
N LEU A 75 -3.72 5.84 -2.12
CA LEU A 75 -4.18 7.10 -2.70
C LEU A 75 -5.25 7.76 -1.84
N ASN A 76 -6.27 7.00 -1.40
CA ASN A 76 -7.30 7.52 -0.50
C ASN A 76 -6.71 7.99 0.83
N LEU A 77 -5.80 7.21 1.43
CA LEU A 77 -5.12 7.62 2.66
C LEU A 77 -4.29 8.89 2.46
N THR A 78 -3.61 9.05 1.32
CA THR A 78 -2.89 10.28 0.96
C THR A 78 -3.84 11.48 0.96
N ILE A 79 -5.01 11.35 0.32
CA ILE A 79 -6.03 12.40 0.28
C ILE A 79 -6.54 12.71 1.69
N PHE A 80 -6.80 11.69 2.52
CA PHE A 80 -7.27 11.91 3.89
C PHE A 80 -6.25 12.62 4.77
N TYR A 81 -4.97 12.23 4.72
CA TYR A 81 -3.90 12.93 5.44
C TYR A 81 -3.58 14.32 4.87
N PHE A 82 -4.02 14.62 3.65
CA PHE A 82 -3.95 15.95 3.07
C PHE A 82 -5.13 16.85 3.49
N ALA A 83 -6.36 16.31 3.48
CA ALA A 83 -7.58 17.06 3.72
C ALA A 83 -7.93 17.22 5.21
N MET A 84 -7.71 16.18 6.03
CA MET A 84 -8.14 16.17 7.44
C MET A 84 -7.49 17.30 8.29
N PRO A 85 -6.20 17.64 8.13
CA PRO A 85 -5.60 18.77 8.85
C PRO A 85 -6.26 20.10 8.48
N GLN A 86 -6.65 20.29 7.22
CA GLN A 86 -7.30 21.52 6.74
C GLN A 86 -8.70 21.67 7.35
N ILE A 87 -9.46 20.57 7.41
CA ILE A 87 -10.79 20.53 8.04
C ILE A 87 -10.70 20.84 9.54
N LYS A 88 -9.66 20.36 10.22
CA LYS A 88 -9.45 20.60 11.66
C LYS A 88 -8.74 21.93 11.97
N GLY A 89 -8.36 22.72 10.97
CA GLY A 89 -7.61 23.98 11.16
C GLY A 89 -6.18 23.77 11.70
N ILE A 90 -5.59 22.59 11.49
CA ILE A 90 -4.25 22.23 11.98
C ILE A 90 -3.22 22.49 10.86
N ALA A 91 -2.32 23.43 11.10
CA ALA A 91 -1.24 23.78 10.18
C ALA A 91 -0.21 22.65 9.98
N VAL A 92 0.24 22.05 11.07
CA VAL A 92 1.26 20.99 11.11
C VAL A 92 0.80 19.93 12.11
N TYR A 93 0.76 18.66 11.71
CA TYR A 93 0.35 17.55 12.57
C TYR A 93 1.54 16.65 12.96
N ASP A 94 1.45 15.98 14.11
CA ASP A 94 2.45 14.99 14.53
C ASP A 94 2.38 13.74 13.65
N ASP A 95 3.46 13.46 12.92
CA ASP A 95 3.51 12.42 11.90
C ASP A 95 3.92 11.04 12.43
N ARG A 96 4.36 10.95 13.69
CA ARG A 96 4.94 9.72 14.27
C ARG A 96 3.97 8.55 14.25
N ARG A 97 2.72 8.78 14.64
CA ARG A 97 1.68 7.75 14.71
C ARG A 97 1.27 7.30 13.32
N GLY A 98 0.92 8.23 12.44
CA GLY A 98 0.57 7.89 11.07
C GLY A 98 1.68 7.16 10.30
N ARG A 99 2.96 7.38 10.66
CA ARG A 99 4.11 6.63 10.10
C ARG A 99 4.16 5.17 10.57
N ILE A 100 3.82 4.89 11.83
CA ILE A 100 3.68 3.52 12.34
C ILE A 100 2.55 2.80 11.59
N GLY A 101 1.40 3.47 11.43
CA GLY A 101 0.28 2.97 10.64
C GLY A 101 0.68 2.63 9.20
N PHE A 102 1.38 3.55 8.54
CA PHE A 102 1.90 3.33 7.18
C PHE A 102 2.77 2.07 7.08
N TRP A 103 3.80 1.95 7.92
CA TRP A 103 4.74 0.83 7.84
C TRP A 103 4.11 -0.50 8.21
N THR A 104 3.25 -0.53 9.23
CA THR A 104 2.54 -1.76 9.62
C THR A 104 1.66 -2.28 8.49
N MET A 105 0.85 -1.42 7.86
CA MET A 105 0.03 -1.81 6.70
C MET A 105 0.90 -2.22 5.50
N THR A 106 1.97 -1.47 5.23
CA THR A 106 2.85 -1.70 4.08
C THR A 106 3.57 -3.04 4.17
N ILE A 107 4.16 -3.35 5.33
CA ILE A 107 4.87 -4.62 5.57
C ILE A 107 3.88 -5.79 5.50
N ALA A 108 2.73 -5.67 6.16
CA ALA A 108 1.69 -6.69 6.10
C ALA A 108 1.23 -6.96 4.66
N MET A 109 1.04 -5.92 3.85
CA MET A 109 0.66 -6.07 2.45
C MET A 109 1.73 -6.73 1.59
N ILE A 110 3.01 -6.42 1.80
CA ILE A 110 4.13 -7.11 1.12
C ILE A 110 4.10 -8.59 1.48
N VAL A 111 3.97 -8.93 2.76
CA VAL A 111 3.92 -10.33 3.21
C VAL A 111 2.71 -11.05 2.61
N MET A 112 1.52 -10.44 2.62
CA MET A 112 0.34 -11.04 1.98
C MET A 112 0.55 -11.24 0.48
N GLY A 113 1.03 -10.22 -0.24
CA GLY A 113 1.31 -10.31 -1.67
C GLY A 113 2.30 -11.44 -2.00
N LEU A 114 3.39 -11.55 -1.26
CA LEU A 114 4.39 -12.60 -1.44
C LEU A 114 3.85 -13.99 -1.12
N THR A 115 3.15 -14.14 0.01
CA THR A 115 2.59 -15.44 0.43
C THR A 115 1.52 -15.95 -0.54
N PHE A 116 0.62 -15.07 -1.00
CA PHE A 116 -0.32 -15.40 -2.08
C PHE A 116 0.41 -15.76 -3.38
N GLY A 117 1.49 -15.04 -3.71
CA GLY A 117 2.29 -15.30 -4.90
C GLY A 117 2.91 -16.69 -4.88
N VAL A 118 3.56 -17.06 -3.76
CA VAL A 118 4.17 -18.39 -3.58
C VAL A 118 3.11 -19.49 -3.57
N ALA A 119 2.02 -19.31 -2.82
CA ALA A 119 0.89 -20.24 -2.83
C ALA A 119 0.34 -20.42 -4.25
N GLY A 120 0.28 -19.34 -5.02
CA GLY A 120 -0.24 -19.35 -6.38
C GLY A 120 0.66 -20.11 -7.34
N VAL A 121 1.98 -19.89 -7.29
CA VAL A 121 2.93 -20.67 -8.09
C VAL A 121 2.78 -22.16 -7.77
N LEU A 122 2.70 -22.51 -6.49
CA LEU A 122 2.50 -23.89 -6.05
C LEU A 122 1.17 -24.47 -6.57
N GLN A 123 0.08 -23.71 -6.48
CA GLN A 123 -1.23 -24.10 -7.01
C GLN A 123 -1.15 -24.37 -8.51
N THR A 124 -0.58 -23.44 -9.28
CA THR A 124 -0.50 -23.57 -10.73
C THR A 124 0.34 -24.77 -11.15
N TYR A 125 1.44 -25.03 -10.45
CA TYR A 125 2.28 -26.18 -10.74
C TYR A 125 1.55 -27.50 -10.43
N ILE A 126 0.93 -27.60 -9.25
CA ILE A 126 0.25 -28.82 -8.81
C ILE A 126 -1.00 -29.11 -9.65
N GLU A 127 -1.85 -28.11 -9.89
CA GLU A 127 -3.13 -28.31 -10.59
C GLU A 127 -2.95 -28.37 -12.11
N ARG A 128 -2.09 -27.52 -12.68
CA ARG A 128 -2.02 -27.32 -14.14
C ARG A 128 -0.87 -28.06 -14.80
N VAL A 129 0.25 -28.25 -14.10
CA VAL A 129 1.42 -28.97 -14.65
C VAL A 129 1.36 -30.45 -14.27
N LEU A 130 1.10 -30.75 -13.00
CA LEU A 130 1.02 -32.14 -12.51
C LEU A 130 -0.38 -32.76 -12.64
N GLY A 131 -1.41 -31.95 -12.94
CA GLY A 131 -2.79 -32.43 -13.14
C GLY A 131 -3.44 -32.99 -11.87
N MET A 132 -2.93 -32.64 -10.69
CA MET A 132 -3.47 -33.13 -9.41
C MET A 132 -4.76 -32.39 -9.02
N GLY A 133 -5.57 -33.03 -8.18
CA GLY A 133 -6.82 -32.45 -7.70
C GLY A 133 -6.62 -31.22 -6.81
N TYR A 134 -7.62 -30.34 -6.80
CA TYR A 134 -7.66 -29.11 -6.00
C TYR A 134 -7.38 -29.34 -4.51
N MET A 135 -7.97 -30.39 -3.92
CA MET A 135 -7.79 -30.69 -2.49
C MET A 135 -6.33 -31.01 -2.15
N THR A 136 -5.60 -31.62 -3.07
CA THR A 136 -4.16 -31.85 -2.93
C THR A 136 -3.41 -30.53 -2.98
N ALA A 137 -3.69 -29.66 -3.96
CA ALA A 137 -3.05 -28.34 -4.03
C ALA A 137 -3.29 -27.51 -2.75
N GLN A 138 -4.51 -27.54 -2.22
CA GLN A 138 -4.89 -26.85 -0.98
C GLN A 138 -4.09 -27.34 0.24
N SER A 139 -3.83 -28.65 0.34
CA SER A 139 -3.07 -29.19 1.48
C SER A 139 -1.63 -28.66 1.51
N TYR A 140 -1.00 -28.51 0.34
CA TYR A 140 0.35 -27.94 0.21
C TYR A 140 0.39 -26.41 0.43
N MET A 141 -0.70 -25.70 0.13
CA MET A 141 -0.80 -24.25 0.34
C MET A 141 -1.16 -23.83 1.77
N ARG A 142 -1.59 -24.78 2.62
CA ARG A 142 -2.14 -24.50 3.95
C ARG A 142 -1.24 -23.63 4.82
N LEU A 143 0.08 -23.87 4.80
CA LEU A 143 1.05 -23.06 5.53
C LEU A 143 1.03 -21.61 5.05
N TRP A 144 1.13 -21.40 3.74
CA TRP A 144 1.15 -20.06 3.13
C TRP A 144 -0.14 -19.30 3.47
N MET A 145 -1.28 -19.99 3.43
CA MET A 145 -2.56 -19.40 3.78
C MET A 145 -2.67 -19.02 5.26
N GLY A 146 -2.06 -19.81 6.15
CA GLY A 146 -1.90 -19.44 7.56
C GLY A 146 -1.07 -18.18 7.76
N VAL A 147 0.06 -18.05 7.05
CA VAL A 147 0.90 -16.84 7.12
C VAL A 147 0.14 -15.62 6.57
N THR A 148 -0.57 -15.77 5.46
CA THR A 148 -1.42 -14.70 4.90
C THR A 148 -2.48 -14.25 5.90
N LEU A 149 -3.15 -15.18 6.60
CA LEU A 149 -4.15 -14.84 7.61
C LEU A 149 -3.55 -13.99 8.74
N VAL A 150 -2.38 -14.39 9.26
CA VAL A 150 -1.67 -13.62 10.29
C VAL A 150 -1.31 -12.23 9.77
N ALA A 151 -0.78 -12.13 8.54
CA ALA A 151 -0.48 -10.85 7.92
C ALA A 151 -1.74 -9.98 7.73
N GLY A 152 -2.89 -10.59 7.42
CA GLY A 152 -4.18 -9.91 7.35
C GLY A 152 -4.63 -9.31 8.69
N ILE A 153 -4.41 -10.02 9.80
CA ILE A 153 -4.68 -9.51 11.15
C ILE A 153 -3.77 -8.32 11.47
N PHE A 154 -2.48 -8.41 11.13
CA PHE A 154 -1.53 -7.30 11.28
C PHE A 154 -1.93 -6.08 10.43
N PHE A 155 -2.36 -6.31 9.19
CA PHE A 155 -2.86 -5.26 8.31
C PHE A 155 -4.08 -4.57 8.92
N LEU A 156 -5.05 -5.34 9.41
CA LEU A 156 -6.25 -4.82 10.06
C LEU A 156 -5.89 -3.98 11.30
N GLY A 157 -4.95 -4.44 12.12
CA GLY A 157 -4.43 -3.68 13.25
C GLY A 157 -3.82 -2.33 12.84
N GLY A 158 -2.99 -2.34 11.78
CA GLY A 158 -2.40 -1.13 11.20
C GLY A 158 -3.45 -0.16 10.63
N LEU A 159 -4.49 -0.68 9.98
CA LEU A 159 -5.61 0.10 9.47
C LEU A 159 -6.38 0.78 10.60
N LEU A 160 -6.80 0.02 11.63
CA LEU A 160 -7.53 0.57 12.77
C LEU A 160 -6.72 1.63 13.51
N PHE A 161 -5.40 1.41 13.66
CA PHE A 161 -4.49 2.40 14.23
C PHE A 161 -4.42 3.68 13.39
N THR A 162 -4.32 3.55 12.06
CA THR A 162 -4.29 4.67 11.12
C THR A 162 -5.60 5.46 11.14
N VAL A 163 -6.74 4.79 11.17
CA VAL A 163 -8.07 5.42 11.28
C VAL A 163 -8.19 6.19 12.59
N LYS A 164 -7.80 5.57 13.71
CA LYS A 164 -7.80 6.25 15.01
C LYS A 164 -6.90 7.48 15.01
N ASP A 165 -5.72 7.40 14.38
CA ASP A 165 -4.82 8.54 14.25
C ASP A 165 -5.43 9.67 13.43
N LEU A 166 -6.02 9.35 12.27
CA LEU A 166 -6.68 10.31 11.39
C LEU A 166 -7.82 11.05 12.11
N LEU A 167 -8.61 10.35 12.92
CA LEU A 167 -9.69 10.95 13.70
C LEU A 167 -9.18 11.80 14.87
N SER A 168 -8.06 11.39 15.49
CA SER A 168 -7.47 12.01 16.68
C SER A 168 -6.19 12.81 16.40
N LEU A 169 -6.05 13.36 15.19
CA LEU A 169 -4.90 14.14 14.76
C LEU A 169 -4.54 15.23 15.78
N ARG A 170 -3.26 15.28 16.13
CA ARG A 170 -2.71 16.24 17.09
C ARG A 170 -1.84 17.27 16.38
N PRO A 171 -1.91 18.57 16.75
CA PRO A 171 -0.98 19.56 16.25
C PRO A 171 0.44 19.20 16.69
N ALA A 172 1.40 19.33 15.77
CA ALA A 172 2.81 19.15 16.08
C ALA A 172 3.30 20.26 17.01
N ARG A 173 4.21 19.92 17.93
CA ARG A 173 4.99 20.93 18.66
C ARG A 173 5.97 21.55 17.67
N ILE A 174 5.70 22.78 17.24
CA ILE A 174 6.52 23.50 16.26
C ILE A 174 7.95 23.64 16.81
N PRO A 175 8.99 23.11 16.17
CA PRO A 175 10.34 23.58 16.42
C PRO A 175 10.45 24.97 15.80
N GLU A 176 10.89 25.95 16.59
CA GLU A 176 10.98 27.40 16.33
C GLU A 176 11.69 27.83 15.02
N ARG A 177 12.15 26.88 14.19
CA ARG A 177 13.00 27.12 13.02
C ARG A 177 12.32 27.15 11.65
N THR A 178 11.00 27.05 11.57
CA THR A 178 10.32 27.11 10.27
C THR A 178 9.31 28.25 10.32
N THR A 179 9.62 29.34 9.61
CA THR A 179 8.73 30.48 9.34
C THR A 179 7.46 29.96 8.67
N TYR A 180 6.47 29.58 9.47
CA TYR A 180 5.15 29.20 9.00
C TYR A 180 4.45 30.47 8.52
N GLN A 181 4.43 30.67 7.20
CA GLN A 181 3.60 31.70 6.59
C GLN A 181 2.19 31.13 6.42
N LYS A 182 1.26 31.63 7.24
CA LYS A 182 -0.16 31.25 7.21
C LYS A 182 -0.67 31.40 5.76
N PRO A 183 -1.36 30.39 5.19
CA PRO A 183 -1.96 30.55 3.86
C PRO A 183 -2.98 31.71 3.89
N PRO A 184 -3.13 32.48 2.80
CA PRO A 184 -4.09 33.57 2.73
C PRO A 184 -5.49 33.03 3.03
N SER A 185 -6.21 33.72 3.91
CA SER A 185 -7.63 33.45 4.15
C SER A 185 -8.39 33.68 2.86
N PHE A 186 -9.05 32.66 2.33
CA PHE A 186 -10.06 32.89 1.31
C PHE A 186 -11.23 33.61 1.98
N SER A 187 -11.34 34.92 1.69
CA SER A 187 -12.50 35.77 1.99
C SER A 187 -13.51 35.69 0.86
#